data_AF-A0A1G1HXG4-F1
#
_entry.id   AF-A0A1G1HXG4-F1
#
_cell.length_a   1.000
_cell.length_b   1.000
_cell.length_c   1.000
_cell.angle_alpha   90.00
_cell.angle_beta   90.00
_cell.angle_gamma   90.00
#
_symmetry.space_group_name_H-M   'P 1'
#
loop_
_entity.id
_entity.type
_entity.pdbx_description
1 polymer ?
#
loop_
_entity_poly.entity_id
_entity_poly.type
_entity_poly.pdbx_seq_one_letter_code
_entity_poly.pdbx_strand_id
1 'polypeptide(L)'
;MRRHKDRLWTWLLAEGPPRIDEQEWARRGGKWIVFDKAERILDLAEKLAPFVDSGEVVSAKYWNGDPSAVCVYSLDRDREKTWGILRRLGAGDSIVWEYDFAWDKNIREPLEFLFSWSSKFRTIVQSYGVFGTLRLIREVLTGGKG
;
A
#
# COMPACT_ATOMS: atom_id res chain seq x y z
N MET A 1 5.48 7.74 16.05
CA MET A 1 5.30 6.82 14.92
C MET A 1 6.25 5.65 15.03
N ARG A 2 5.71 4.44 15.08
CA ARG A 2 6.50 3.21 15.11
C ARG A 2 6.74 2.72 13.68
N ARG A 3 8.01 2.47 13.33
CA ARG A 3 8.39 1.84 12.06
C ARG A 3 8.69 0.36 12.28
N HIS A 4 8.16 -0.49 11.41
CA HIS A 4 8.51 -1.90 11.38
C HIS A 4 8.98 -2.28 9.98
N LYS A 5 10.24 -2.68 9.85
CA LYS A 5 10.84 -3.04 8.57
C LYS A 5 11.00 -4.56 8.47
N ASP A 6 10.43 -5.13 7.43
CA ASP A 6 10.72 -6.49 6.98
C ASP A 6 11.54 -6.47 5.69
N ARG A 7 11.78 -7.64 5.09
CA ARG A 7 12.59 -7.75 3.87
C ARG A 7 12.02 -6.91 2.71
N LEU A 8 10.72 -6.94 2.54
CA LEU A 8 10.02 -6.39 1.38
C LEU A 8 9.34 -5.06 1.67
N TRP A 9 8.89 -4.85 2.90
CA TRP A 9 8.08 -3.72 3.30
C TRP A 9 8.68 -2.98 4.48
N THR A 10 8.41 -1.69 4.53
CA THR A 10 8.52 -0.90 5.75
C THR A 10 7.15 -0.35 6.08
N TRP A 11 6.68 -0.66 7.29
CA TRP A 11 5.39 -0.26 7.84
C TRP A 11 5.53 1.01 8.69
N LEU A 12 4.58 1.92 8.52
CA LEU A 12 4.36 3.11 9.33
C LEU A 12 3.10 2.88 10.17
N LEU A 13 3.28 2.78 11.48
CA LEU A 13 2.21 2.48 12.43
C LEU A 13 2.13 3.60 13.47
N ALA A 14 0.90 3.93 13.89
CA ALA A 14 0.71 4.80 15.04
C ALA A 14 1.29 4.15 16.31
N GLU A 15 1.67 4.95 17.30
CA GLU A 15 2.14 4.46 18.61
C GLU A 15 1.01 3.83 19.44
N GLY A 16 -0.24 4.21 19.17
CA GLY A 16 -1.42 3.72 19.88
C GLY A 16 -2.02 2.44 19.26
N PRO A 17 -2.94 1.77 19.99
CA PRO A 17 -3.68 0.64 19.44
C PRO A 17 -4.50 1.07 18.20
N PRO A 18 -4.67 0.18 17.20
CA PRO A 18 -5.53 0.45 16.07
C PRO A 18 -6.94 0.79 16.56
N ARG A 19 -7.49 1.91 16.09
CA ARG A 19 -8.83 2.38 16.49
C ARG A 19 -9.95 1.85 15.58
N ILE A 20 -9.74 0.72 14.92
CA ILE A 20 -10.66 0.22 13.90
C ILE A 20 -11.13 -1.17 14.24
N ASP A 21 -12.45 -1.34 14.15
CA ASP A 21 -13.12 -2.62 14.27
C ASP A 21 -12.79 -3.54 13.10
N GLU A 22 -12.43 -4.80 13.41
CA GLU A 22 -12.03 -5.79 12.41
C GLU A 22 -13.17 -6.15 11.45
N GLN A 23 -14.42 -6.16 11.92
CA GLN A 23 -15.58 -6.48 11.07
C GLN A 23 -15.87 -5.35 10.09
N GLU A 24 -15.74 -4.10 10.55
CA GLU A 24 -15.82 -2.92 9.68
C GLU A 24 -14.70 -2.96 8.63
N TRP A 25 -13.47 -3.27 9.04
CA TRP A 25 -12.33 -3.41 8.13
C TRP A 25 -12.55 -4.50 7.07
N ALA A 26 -13.10 -5.66 7.45
CA ALA A 26 -13.35 -6.76 6.52
C ALA A 26 -14.29 -6.37 5.35
N ARG A 27 -15.21 -5.42 5.57
CA ARG A 27 -16.20 -4.99 4.55
C ARG A 27 -15.87 -3.67 3.88
N ARG A 28 -15.09 -2.82 4.54
CA ARG A 28 -14.89 -1.42 4.15
C ARG A 28 -13.43 -0.98 4.20
N GLY A 29 -12.53 -1.82 4.70
CA GLY A 29 -11.10 -1.57 4.69
C GLY A 29 -10.52 -1.68 3.28
N GLY A 30 -9.69 -0.71 2.95
CA GLY A 30 -8.96 -0.68 1.70
C GLY A 30 -7.72 0.17 1.81
N LYS A 31 -7.10 0.38 0.66
CA LYS A 31 -5.85 1.11 0.55
C LYS A 31 -5.78 1.87 -0.76
N TRP A 32 -5.26 3.07 -0.68
CA TRP A 32 -4.66 3.74 -1.83
C TRP A 32 -3.27 3.19 -2.06
N ILE A 33 -2.93 2.89 -3.31
CA ILE A 33 -1.61 2.40 -3.69
C ILE A 33 -1.00 3.39 -4.67
N VAL A 34 0.09 4.03 -4.28
CA VAL A 34 0.86 4.97 -5.10
C VAL A 34 2.10 4.25 -5.63
N PHE A 35 2.38 4.37 -6.93
CA PHE A 35 3.57 3.79 -7.56
C PHE A 35 4.51 4.90 -8.04
N ASP A 36 5.79 4.82 -7.67
CA ASP A 36 6.79 5.80 -8.07
C ASP A 36 8.22 5.25 -7.85
N LYS A 37 9.25 6.05 -8.13
CA LYS A 37 10.63 5.75 -7.73
C LYS A 37 10.75 5.69 -6.21
N ALA A 38 11.67 4.85 -5.71
CA ALA A 38 11.89 4.67 -4.28
C ALA A 38 12.13 5.98 -3.51
N GLU A 39 12.89 6.92 -4.07
CA GLU A 39 13.13 8.24 -3.46
C GLU A 39 11.83 9.02 -3.21
N ARG A 40 10.94 9.07 -4.21
CA ARG A 40 9.66 9.78 -4.11
C ARG A 40 8.70 9.10 -3.13
N ILE A 41 8.70 7.76 -3.12
CA ILE A 41 7.92 6.99 -2.16
C ILE A 41 8.42 7.19 -0.73
N LEU A 42 9.73 7.25 -0.51
CA LEU A 42 10.32 7.54 0.81
C LEU A 42 9.94 8.95 1.28
N ASP A 43 10.09 9.97 0.44
CA ASP A 43 9.67 11.34 0.77
C ASP A 43 8.16 11.42 1.11
N LEU A 44 7.31 10.75 0.32
CA LEU A 44 5.88 10.66 0.61
C LEU A 44 5.60 9.94 1.94
N ALA A 45 6.33 8.86 2.24
CA ALA A 45 6.20 8.10 3.48
C ALA A 45 6.59 8.94 4.70
N GLU A 46 7.66 9.74 4.62
CA GLU A 46 8.05 10.70 5.68
C GLU A 46 6.95 11.74 5.92
N LYS A 47 6.38 12.30 4.85
CA LYS A 47 5.30 13.28 4.94
C LYS A 47 3.97 12.71 5.45
N LEU A 48 3.75 11.40 5.27
CA LEU A 48 2.57 10.69 5.77
C LEU A 48 2.64 10.42 7.28
N ALA A 49 3.85 10.33 7.85
CA ALA A 49 4.08 10.04 9.26
C ALA A 49 3.18 10.83 10.25
N PRO A 50 3.06 12.17 10.15
CA PRO A 50 2.20 12.93 11.08
C PRO A 50 0.72 12.58 10.96
N PHE A 51 0.23 12.18 9.77
CA PHE A 51 -1.18 11.79 9.57
C PHE A 51 -1.46 10.38 10.11
N VAL A 52 -0.47 9.49 10.07
CA VAL A 52 -0.54 8.17 10.70
C VAL A 52 -0.56 8.34 12.23
N ASP A 53 0.34 9.16 12.77
CA ASP A 53 0.41 9.41 14.21
C ASP A 53 -0.84 10.11 14.78
N SER A 54 -1.45 11.01 14.01
CA SER A 54 -2.72 11.66 14.41
C SER A 54 -3.93 10.73 14.30
N GLY A 55 -3.80 9.59 13.61
CA GLY A 55 -4.89 8.66 13.31
C GLY A 55 -5.80 9.12 12.18
N GLU A 56 -5.43 10.16 11.43
CA GLU A 56 -6.14 10.56 10.21
C GLU A 56 -5.95 9.57 9.07
N VAL A 57 -4.82 8.87 9.08
CA VAL A 57 -4.52 7.70 8.26
C VAL A 57 -4.33 6.52 9.19
N VAL A 58 -4.88 5.37 8.82
CA VAL A 58 -4.89 4.18 9.68
C VAL A 58 -3.49 3.61 9.86
N SER A 59 -2.82 3.42 8.73
CA SER A 59 -1.43 2.99 8.64
C SER A 59 -0.95 3.19 7.21
N ALA A 60 0.35 3.07 7.00
CA ALA A 60 0.90 2.97 5.66
C ALA A 60 2.00 1.91 5.62
N LYS A 61 2.31 1.40 4.43
CA LYS A 61 3.53 0.61 4.21
C LYS A 61 4.07 0.86 2.82
N TYR A 62 5.38 0.85 2.67
CA TYR A 62 6.02 1.01 1.38
C TYR A 62 6.97 -0.13 1.04
N TRP A 63 7.10 -0.38 -0.26
CA TRP A 63 7.98 -1.40 -0.82
C TRP A 63 9.43 -0.95 -0.77
N ASN A 64 10.33 -1.82 -0.31
CA ASN A 64 11.75 -1.49 -0.15
C ASN A 64 12.54 -1.51 -1.48
N GLY A 65 11.96 -2.00 -2.59
CA GLY A 65 12.59 -2.04 -3.92
C GLY A 65 12.39 -0.75 -4.73
N ASP A 66 13.03 -0.68 -5.90
CA ASP A 66 12.92 0.44 -6.85
C ASP A 66 12.66 -0.04 -8.30
N PRO A 67 11.56 0.34 -8.97
CA PRO A 67 10.51 1.25 -8.52
C PRO A 67 9.75 0.72 -7.31
N SER A 68 9.20 1.63 -6.52
CA SER A 68 8.56 1.37 -5.25
C SER A 68 7.05 1.60 -5.33
N ALA A 69 6.36 1.29 -4.24
CA ALA A 69 4.97 1.63 -4.03
C ALA A 69 4.71 1.90 -2.54
N VAL A 70 3.78 2.80 -2.22
CA VAL A 70 3.23 2.95 -0.86
C VAL A 70 1.74 2.62 -0.87
N CYS A 71 1.35 1.75 0.05
CA CYS A 71 -0.04 1.47 0.39
C CYS A 71 -0.42 2.32 1.60
N VAL A 72 -1.50 3.08 1.49
CA VAL A 72 -2.02 3.96 2.53
C VAL A 72 -3.44 3.53 2.87
N TYR A 73 -3.60 3.07 4.10
CA TYR A 73 -4.77 2.33 4.55
C TYR A 73 -5.83 3.26 5.12
N SER A 74 -7.08 3.06 4.68
CA SER A 74 -8.25 3.76 5.20
C SER A 74 -9.52 2.92 5.10
N LEU A 75 -10.58 3.35 5.78
CA LEU A 75 -11.91 2.88 5.48
C LEU A 75 -12.42 3.55 4.19
N ASP A 76 -13.32 2.88 3.50
CA ASP A 76 -14.03 3.33 2.29
C ASP A 76 -14.68 4.70 2.48
N ARG A 77 -15.33 4.92 3.63
CA ARG A 77 -15.94 6.22 3.98
C ARG A 77 -14.93 7.37 4.06
N ASP A 78 -13.67 7.05 4.36
CA ASP A 78 -12.56 8.00 4.54
C ASP A 78 -11.63 8.03 3.31
N ARG A 79 -11.98 7.29 2.24
CA ARG A 79 -11.17 7.14 1.02
C ARG A 79 -10.86 8.48 0.38
N GLU A 80 -11.86 9.33 0.19
CA GLU A 80 -11.69 10.64 -0.46
C GLU A 80 -10.90 11.62 0.42
N LYS A 81 -11.07 11.56 1.73
CA LYS A 81 -10.25 12.35 2.68
C LYS A 81 -8.78 11.93 2.57
N THR A 82 -8.52 10.62 2.57
CA THR A 82 -7.17 10.06 2.43
C THR A 82 -6.56 10.43 1.09
N TRP A 83 -7.34 10.39 0.01
CA TRP A 83 -6.92 10.84 -1.31
C TRP A 83 -6.54 12.32 -1.32
N GLY A 84 -7.34 13.19 -0.68
CA GLY A 84 -7.03 14.61 -0.52
C GLY A 84 -5.73 14.87 0.26
N ILE A 85 -5.39 14.04 1.25
CA ILE A 85 -4.08 14.09 1.92
C ILE A 85 -2.98 13.74 0.92
N LEU A 86 -3.09 12.60 0.23
CA LEU A 86 -2.08 12.12 -0.72
C LEU A 86 -1.81 13.12 -1.85
N ARG A 87 -2.85 13.74 -2.41
CA ARG A 87 -2.69 14.79 -3.42
C ARG A 87 -1.90 15.99 -2.90
N ARG A 88 -2.22 16.46 -1.68
CA ARG A 88 -1.50 17.58 -1.04
C ARG A 88 -0.04 17.25 -0.77
N LEU A 89 0.26 15.97 -0.52
CA LEU A 89 1.63 15.49 -0.29
C LEU A 89 2.40 15.18 -1.59
N GLY A 90 1.76 15.28 -2.76
CA GLY A 90 2.44 15.11 -4.05
C GLY A 90 2.49 13.66 -4.55
N ALA A 91 1.51 12.83 -4.20
CA ALA A 91 1.41 11.42 -4.62
C ALA A 91 1.34 11.19 -6.15
N GLY A 92 1.17 12.26 -6.96
CA GLY A 92 1.09 12.16 -8.42
C GLY A 92 -0.16 11.45 -8.91
N ASP A 93 -0.13 11.01 -10.17
CA ASP A 93 -1.29 10.43 -10.86
C ASP A 93 -1.25 8.90 -10.96
N SER A 94 -0.13 8.26 -10.59
CA SER A 94 -0.01 6.79 -10.58
C SER A 94 -0.50 6.21 -9.25
N ILE A 95 -1.82 6.24 -9.08
CA ILE A 95 -2.48 5.82 -7.85
C ILE A 95 -3.77 5.04 -8.13
N VAL A 96 -4.08 4.07 -7.27
CA VAL A 96 -5.29 3.25 -7.37
C VAL A 96 -5.85 2.89 -6.00
N TRP A 97 -7.17 2.77 -5.90
CA TRP A 97 -7.83 2.25 -4.69
C TRP A 97 -8.04 0.74 -4.80
N GLU A 98 -7.89 0.04 -3.70
CA GLU A 98 -8.16 -1.40 -3.63
C GLU A 98 -8.73 -1.78 -2.27
N TYR A 99 -9.80 -2.58 -2.25
CA TYR A 99 -10.31 -3.18 -1.02
C TYR A 99 -9.45 -4.37 -0.60
N ASP A 100 -9.18 -4.50 0.70
CA ASP A 100 -8.33 -5.59 1.22
C ASP A 100 -9.05 -6.95 1.21
N PHE A 101 -10.31 -6.99 1.66
CA PHE A 101 -11.07 -8.25 1.84
C PHE A 101 -12.39 -8.29 1.06
N ALA A 102 -12.91 -7.14 0.63
CA ALA A 102 -14.16 -7.05 -0.14
C ALA A 102 -13.91 -7.32 -1.65
N TRP A 103 -13.59 -8.56 -1.99
CA TRP A 103 -13.32 -9.00 -3.37
C TRP A 103 -14.47 -8.74 -4.32
N ASP A 104 -15.70 -8.88 -3.84
CA ASP A 104 -16.91 -8.57 -4.61
C ASP A 104 -16.95 -7.12 -5.08
N LYS A 105 -16.43 -6.18 -4.28
CA LYS A 105 -16.30 -4.77 -4.66
C LYS A 105 -15.20 -4.55 -5.70
N ASN A 106 -14.03 -5.16 -5.50
CA ASN A 106 -12.93 -5.08 -6.48
C ASN A 106 -13.34 -5.62 -7.86
N ILE A 107 -14.10 -6.72 -7.91
CA ILE A 107 -14.56 -7.34 -9.17
C ILE A 107 -15.57 -6.45 -9.91
N ARG A 108 -16.34 -5.62 -9.19
CA ARG A 108 -17.29 -4.68 -9.79
C ARG A 108 -16.61 -3.48 -10.47
N GLU A 109 -15.32 -3.27 -10.23
CA GLU A 109 -14.50 -2.21 -10.83
C GLU A 109 -13.34 -2.82 -11.65
N PRO A 110 -13.64 -3.51 -12.77
CA PRO A 110 -12.68 -4.35 -13.48
C PRO A 110 -11.47 -3.59 -14.04
N LEU A 111 -11.64 -2.32 -14.44
CA LEU A 111 -10.56 -1.50 -14.97
C LEU A 111 -9.55 -1.10 -13.87
N GLU A 112 -10.03 -0.69 -12.69
CA GLU A 112 -9.17 -0.34 -11.55
C GLU A 112 -8.44 -1.57 -11.05
N PHE A 113 -9.12 -2.71 -11.01
CA PHE A 113 -8.51 -3.97 -10.59
C PHE A 113 -7.40 -4.43 -11.56
N LEU A 114 -7.63 -4.38 -12.88
CA LEU A 114 -6.62 -4.69 -13.90
C LEU A 114 -5.42 -3.73 -13.83
N PHE A 115 -5.67 -2.43 -13.62
CA PHE A 115 -4.62 -1.43 -13.46
C PHE A 115 -3.78 -1.67 -12.20
N SER A 116 -4.41 -1.95 -11.05
CA SER A 116 -3.72 -2.31 -9.81
C SER A 116 -2.82 -3.53 -10.00
N TRP A 117 -3.36 -4.61 -10.58
CA TRP A 117 -2.61 -5.85 -10.81
C TRP A 117 -1.43 -5.66 -11.76
N SER A 118 -1.64 -4.99 -12.89
CA SER A 118 -0.58 -4.73 -13.86
C SER A 118 0.51 -3.81 -13.30
N SER A 119 0.14 -2.77 -12.54
CA SER A 119 1.08 -1.84 -11.91
C SER A 119 1.91 -2.52 -10.82
N LYS A 120 1.29 -3.37 -9.98
CA LYS A 120 2.00 -4.19 -8.99
C LYS A 120 2.99 -5.15 -9.66
N PHE A 121 2.53 -5.88 -10.67
CA PHE A 121 3.39 -6.82 -11.39
C PHE A 121 4.57 -6.12 -12.06
N ARG A 122 4.32 -4.99 -12.74
CA ARG A 122 5.38 -4.16 -13.34
C ARG A 122 6.37 -3.67 -12.29
N THR A 123 5.89 -3.18 -11.15
CA THR A 123 6.74 -2.67 -10.06
C THR A 123 7.67 -3.76 -9.53
N ILE A 124 7.15 -4.97 -9.30
CA ILE A 124 7.95 -6.12 -8.84
C ILE A 124 8.98 -6.53 -9.90
N VAL A 125 8.56 -6.67 -11.16
CA VAL A 125 9.45 -7.09 -12.26
C VAL A 125 10.56 -6.07 -12.49
N GLN A 126 10.25 -4.77 -12.42
CA GLN A 126 11.26 -3.73 -12.58
C GLN A 126 12.18 -3.65 -11.36
N SER A 127 11.68 -3.90 -10.14
CA SER A 127 12.48 -3.92 -8.91
C SER A 127 13.51 -5.05 -8.85
N TYR A 128 13.14 -6.25 -9.29
CA TYR A 128 13.93 -7.47 -9.04
C TYR A 128 14.43 -8.14 -10.33
N GLY A 129 14.04 -7.63 -11.50
CA GLY A 129 14.19 -8.34 -12.76
C GLY A 129 13.33 -9.61 -12.82
N VAL A 130 13.34 -10.27 -13.98
CA VAL A 130 12.53 -11.48 -14.22
C VAL A 130 12.92 -12.62 -13.26
N PHE A 131 14.23 -12.87 -13.11
CA PHE A 131 14.71 -13.95 -12.24
C PHE A 131 14.47 -13.69 -10.76
N GLY A 132 14.68 -12.46 -10.28
CA GLY A 132 14.38 -12.09 -8.89
C GLY A 132 12.88 -12.15 -8.60
N THR A 133 12.04 -11.81 -9.57
CA THR A 133 10.57 -11.96 -9.48
C THR A 133 10.16 -13.43 -9.38
N LEU A 134 10.72 -14.31 -10.20
CA LEU A 134 10.44 -15.75 -10.12
C LEU A 134 10.88 -16.34 -8.77
N ARG A 135 12.03 -15.90 -8.25
CA ARG A 135 12.50 -16.29 -6.92
C ARG A 135 11.56 -15.80 -5.82
N LEU A 136 11.10 -14.55 -5.89
CA LEU A 136 10.15 -13.97 -4.94
C LEU A 136 8.81 -14.74 -4.97
N ILE A 137 8.27 -15.02 -6.15
CA ILE A 137 7.04 -15.82 -6.31
C ILE A 137 7.23 -17.21 -5.70
N ARG A 138 8.37 -17.86 -5.99
CA ARG A 138 8.69 -19.18 -5.41
C ARG A 138 8.76 -19.12 -3.89
N GLU A 139 9.40 -18.12 -3.31
CA GLU A 139 9.51 -17.94 -1.86
C GLU A 139 8.14 -17.71 -1.19
N VAL A 140 7.26 -16.93 -1.83
CA VAL A 140 5.88 -16.72 -1.36
C VAL A 140 5.06 -18.02 -1.42
N LEU A 141 5.14 -18.76 -2.53
CA LEU A 141 4.42 -20.03 -2.70
C LEU A 141 4.94 -21.15 -1.79
N THR A 142 6.22 -21.11 -1.42
CA THR A 142 6.84 -22.11 -0.54
C THR A 142 6.78 -21.73 0.95
N GLY A 143 6.14 -20.61 1.28
CA GLY A 143 5.89 -20.20 2.67
C GLY A 143 7.15 -19.71 3.41
N GLY A 144 8.14 -19.16 2.70
CA GLY A 144 9.30 -18.54 3.34
C GLY A 144 10.22 -19.50 4.12
N LYS A 145 10.34 -20.76 3.68
CA LYS A 145 11.39 -21.67 4.15
C LYS A 145 12.60 -21.60 3.22
N GLY A 146 13.48 -20.64 3.48
CA GLY A 146 14.80 -20.50 2.88
C GLY A 146 15.78 -19.99 3.92
#